data_AF-A0A961CTZ3-F1
#
_entry.id   AF-A0A961CTZ3-F1
#
_cell.length_a   1.000
_cell.length_b   1.000
_cell.length_c   1.000
_cell.angle_alpha   90.00
_cell.angle_beta   90.00
_cell.angle_gamma   90.00
#
_symmetry.space_group_name_H-M   'P 1'
#
loop_
_entity.id
_entity.type
_entity.pdbx_description
1 polymer ?
#
loop_
_entity_poly.entity_id
_entity_poly.type
_entity_poly.pdbx_seq_one_letter_code
_entity_poly.pdbx_strand_id
1 'polypeptide(L)'
;MTDTPDVADEHPAPPPSIGTLPGLTGLRGIAVVAVVAYHLGYLPGGFVGVDLFFVLSGFLITSLLMSRPPVGAAGLRRWWARRVRRLTPAVAVVVLAVLALFLTRSGIALDAVATMTWWQNWHLIAEGTSYWASSPSPLRHAWSLSI
;
A
#
# COMPACT_ATOMS: atom_id res chain seq x y z
N MET A 1 -48.09 31.25 -25.15
CA MET A 1 -47.53 29.91 -24.87
C MET A 1 -46.03 30.04 -25.02
N THR A 2 -45.36 30.52 -23.96
CA THR A 2 -43.91 30.73 -23.92
C THR A 2 -43.28 29.46 -23.38
N ASP A 3 -42.66 28.69 -24.27
CA ASP A 3 -41.87 27.53 -23.94
C ASP A 3 -40.50 28.03 -23.45
N THR A 4 -40.32 28.14 -22.13
CA THR A 4 -38.99 28.37 -21.54
C THR A 4 -38.27 27.03 -21.52
N PRO A 5 -37.13 26.87 -22.23
CA PRO A 5 -36.40 25.62 -22.18
C PRO A 5 -35.93 25.37 -20.74
N ASP A 6 -36.24 24.17 -20.27
CA ASP A 6 -35.79 23.60 -19.00
C ASP A 6 -34.26 23.65 -18.95
N VAL A 7 -33.73 24.62 -18.20
CA VAL A 7 -32.29 24.71 -17.92
C VAL A 7 -31.99 23.57 -16.96
N ALA A 8 -31.65 22.41 -17.52
CA ALA A 8 -31.19 21.27 -16.77
C ALA A 8 -30.12 21.75 -15.78
N ASP A 9 -30.35 21.50 -14.50
CA ASP A 9 -29.38 21.70 -13.41
C ASP A 9 -28.12 20.85 -13.70
N GLU A 10 -27.21 21.37 -14.51
CA GLU A 10 -25.84 20.88 -14.59
C GLU A 10 -25.14 21.28 -13.30
N HIS A 11 -25.29 20.46 -12.25
CA HIS A 11 -24.44 20.57 -11.08
C HIS A 11 -22.99 20.31 -11.52
N PRO A 12 -22.09 21.31 -11.49
CA PRO A 12 -20.71 21.09 -11.87
C PRO A 12 -20.09 20.04 -10.96
N ALA A 13 -19.46 19.02 -11.57
CA ALA A 13 -18.80 17.97 -10.82
C ALA A 13 -17.81 18.61 -9.83
N PRO A 14 -17.79 18.17 -8.55
CA PRO A 14 -16.93 18.76 -7.55
C PRO A 14 -15.47 18.71 -8.02
N PRO A 15 -14.69 19.78 -7.79
CA PRO A 15 -13.32 19.84 -8.27
C PRO A 15 -12.52 18.66 -7.72
N PRO A 16 -11.65 18.03 -8.54
CA PRO A 16 -10.88 16.87 -8.11
C PRO A 16 -10.05 17.25 -6.89
N SER A 17 -10.29 16.57 -5.76
CA SER A 17 -9.45 16.75 -4.59
C SER A 17 -8.05 16.23 -4.90
N ILE A 18 -6.99 16.86 -4.39
CA ILE A 18 -5.60 16.40 -4.58
C ILE A 18 -5.43 14.93 -4.13
N GLY A 19 -6.24 14.49 -3.15
CA GLY A 19 -6.33 13.10 -2.69
C GLY A 19 -6.92 12.10 -3.70
N THR A 20 -7.57 12.58 -4.76
CA THR A 20 -8.27 11.79 -5.78
C THR A 20 -7.72 12.06 -7.19
N LEU A 21 -6.46 12.49 -7.32
CA LEU A 21 -5.82 12.68 -8.64
C LEU A 21 -5.59 11.32 -9.31
N PRO A 22 -6.34 10.97 -10.37
CA PRO A 22 -6.27 9.64 -10.97
C PRO A 22 -4.89 9.36 -11.58
N GLY A 23 -4.23 10.40 -12.12
CA GLY A 23 -2.90 10.30 -12.71
C GLY A 23 -1.82 9.83 -11.73
N LEU A 24 -1.80 10.37 -10.50
CA LEU A 24 -0.85 9.94 -9.46
C LEU A 24 -1.11 8.50 -9.02
N THR A 25 -2.37 8.09 -8.98
CA THR A 25 -2.73 6.69 -8.69
C THR A 25 -2.29 5.77 -9.82
N GLY A 26 -2.45 6.19 -11.08
CA GLY A 26 -1.97 5.47 -12.26
C GLY A 26 -0.45 5.30 -12.26
N LEU A 27 0.30 6.37 -11.96
CA LEU A 27 1.76 6.31 -11.83
C LEU A 27 2.22 5.34 -10.72
N ARG A 28 1.52 5.31 -9.59
CA ARG A 28 1.78 4.31 -8.54
C ARG A 28 1.51 2.89 -9.03
N GLY A 29 0.45 2.68 -9.82
CA GLY A 29 0.18 1.40 -10.45
C GLY A 29 1.29 0.96 -11.40
N ILE A 30 1.77 1.86 -12.26
CA ILE A 30 2.90 1.61 -13.17
C ILE A 30 4.16 1.25 -12.37
N ALA A 31 4.44 1.97 -11.28
CA ALA A 31 5.56 1.68 -10.40
C ALA A 31 5.50 0.25 -9.82
N VAL A 32 4.33 -0.19 -9.37
CA VAL A 32 4.11 -1.58 -8.89
C VAL A 32 4.31 -2.60 -10.02
N VAL A 33 3.78 -2.34 -11.22
CA VAL A 33 3.97 -3.22 -12.38
C VAL A 33 5.45 -3.37 -12.75
N ALA A 34 6.22 -2.27 -12.71
CA ALA A 34 7.65 -2.33 -12.95
C ALA A 34 8.39 -3.19 -11.92
N VAL A 35 8.00 -3.11 -10.63
CA VAL A 35 8.56 -3.97 -9.57
C VAL A 35 8.24 -5.45 -9.82
N VAL A 36 7.01 -5.77 -10.22
CA VAL A 36 6.61 -7.14 -10.56
C VAL A 36 7.39 -7.65 -11.78
N ALA A 37 7.49 -6.85 -12.84
CA ALA A 37 8.23 -7.19 -14.05
C ALA A 37 9.72 -7.46 -13.75
N TYR A 38 10.34 -6.69 -12.85
CA TYR A 38 11.70 -6.93 -12.38
C TYR A 38 11.85 -8.31 -11.71
N HIS A 39 10.93 -8.67 -10.81
CA HIS A 39 10.99 -9.98 -10.13
C HIS A 39 10.73 -11.16 -11.07
N LEU A 40 10.02 -10.94 -12.18
CA LEU A 40 9.82 -11.94 -13.24
C LEU A 40 10.99 -11.99 -14.24
N GLY A 41 12.02 -11.14 -14.09
CA GLY A 41 13.19 -11.10 -14.96
C GLY A 41 13.01 -10.31 -16.27
N TYR A 42 11.89 -9.59 -16.44
CA TYR A 42 11.60 -8.84 -17.67
C TYR A 42 12.27 -7.46 -17.74
N LEU A 43 12.68 -6.89 -16.60
CA LEU A 43 13.23 -5.54 -16.55
C LEU A 43 14.38 -5.47 -15.54
N PRO A 44 15.51 -4.82 -15.84
CA PRO A 44 16.50 -4.45 -14.83
C PRO A 44 16.03 -3.23 -14.01
N GLY A 45 16.55 -3.08 -12.79
CA GLY A 45 16.38 -1.83 -12.03
C GLY A 45 15.05 -1.66 -11.26
N GLY A 46 14.48 -2.74 -10.73
CA GLY A 46 13.22 -2.70 -9.96
C GLY A 46 13.21 -1.75 -8.76
N PHE A 47 14.37 -1.35 -8.24
CA PHE A 47 14.49 -0.36 -7.16
C PHE A 47 13.89 1.00 -7.53
N VAL A 48 13.97 1.42 -8.79
CA VAL A 48 13.37 2.68 -9.27
C VAL A 48 11.84 2.66 -9.11
N GLY A 49 11.21 1.50 -9.36
CA GLY A 49 9.77 1.33 -9.15
C GLY A 49 9.38 1.44 -7.68
N VAL A 50 10.20 0.88 -6.78
CA VAL A 50 10.00 0.99 -5.33
C VAL A 50 10.12 2.45 -4.87
N ASP A 51 11.18 3.15 -5.29
CA ASP A 51 11.43 4.56 -4.94
C ASP A 51 10.28 5.45 -5.42
N LEU A 52 9.87 5.30 -6.68
CA LEU A 52 8.77 6.06 -7.26
C LEU A 52 7.45 5.81 -6.51
N PHE A 53 7.14 4.55 -6.18
CA PHE A 53 5.94 4.23 -5.42
C PHE A 53 5.92 4.89 -4.04
N PHE A 54 7.04 4.89 -3.33
CA PHE A 54 7.14 5.50 -2.00
C PHE A 54 7.09 7.02 -2.06
N VAL A 55 7.80 7.66 -2.98
CA VAL A 55 7.79 9.11 -3.17
C VAL A 55 6.36 9.60 -3.47
N LEU A 56 5.67 8.96 -4.42
CA LEU A 56 4.29 9.32 -4.77
C LEU A 56 3.32 9.08 -3.61
N SER A 57 3.50 7.98 -2.87
CA SER A 57 2.66 7.68 -1.70
C SER A 57 2.87 8.68 -0.57
N GLY A 58 4.12 9.08 -0.31
CA GLY A 58 4.48 10.10 0.68
C GLY A 58 3.94 11.47 0.31
N PHE A 59 4.11 11.90 -0.94
CA PHE A 59 3.53 13.13 -1.46
C PHE A 59 2.01 13.17 -1.24
N LEU A 60 1.29 12.12 -1.67
CA LEU A 60 -0.17 12.07 -1.56
C LEU A 60 -0.65 12.08 -0.10
N ILE A 61 0.03 11.35 0.79
CA ILE A 61 -0.28 11.34 2.23
C ILE A 61 -0.10 12.73 2.82
N THR A 62 1.03 13.38 2.55
CA THR A 62 1.34 14.71 3.07
C THR A 62 0.38 15.75 2.52
N SER A 63 0.09 15.74 1.21
CA SER A 63 -0.91 16.62 0.61
C SER A 63 -2.30 16.43 1.22
N LEU A 64 -2.70 15.18 1.49
CA LEU A 64 -3.97 14.89 2.16
C LEU A 64 -3.96 15.45 3.59
N LEU A 65 -2.85 15.28 4.31
CA LEU A 65 -2.69 15.79 5.68
C LEU A 65 -2.75 17.32 5.73
N MET A 66 -2.12 18.00 4.77
CA MET A 66 -2.20 19.46 4.67
C MET A 66 -3.59 19.95 4.27
N SER A 67 -4.29 19.23 3.39
CA SER A 67 -5.64 19.60 2.96
C SER A 67 -6.70 19.38 4.05
N ARG A 68 -6.50 18.38 4.91
CA ARG A 68 -7.46 17.98 5.95
C ARG A 68 -6.71 17.55 7.21
N PRO A 69 -6.11 18.51 7.94
CA PRO A 69 -5.28 18.21 9.10
C PRO A 69 -6.13 17.57 10.21
N PRO A 70 -5.69 16.46 10.80
CA PRO A 70 -6.37 15.85 11.93
C PRO A 70 -6.27 16.76 13.17
N VAL A 71 -7.40 16.96 13.85
CA VAL A 71 -7.43 17.74 15.10
C VAL A 71 -7.19 16.82 16.29
N GLY A 72 -6.08 17.07 17.00
CA GLY A 72 -5.68 16.34 18.21
C GLY A 72 -5.35 14.86 18.01
N ALA A 73 -4.98 14.19 19.10
CA ALA A 73 -4.59 12.77 19.07
C ALA A 73 -5.71 11.85 18.56
N ALA A 74 -6.98 12.15 18.89
CA ALA A 74 -8.12 11.38 18.41
C ALA A 74 -8.34 11.51 16.90
N GLY A 75 -8.12 12.70 16.32
CA GLY A 75 -8.15 12.91 14.88
C GLY A 75 -7.07 12.12 14.16
N LEU A 76 -5.85 12.13 14.69
CA LEU A 76 -4.71 11.41 14.14
C LEU A 76 -4.94 9.89 14.20
N ARG A 77 -5.42 9.38 15.33
CA ARG A 77 -5.79 7.96 15.49
C ARG A 77 -6.85 7.54 14.47
N ARG A 78 -7.90 8.35 14.27
CA ARG A 78 -8.94 8.08 13.26
C ARG A 78 -8.38 8.07 11.83
N TRP A 79 -7.43 8.95 11.52
CA TRP A 79 -6.78 9.00 10.21
C TRP A 79 -6.00 7.71 9.92
N TRP A 80 -5.14 7.29 10.85
CA TRP A 80 -4.37 6.05 10.73
C TRP A 80 -5.26 4.80 10.77
N ALA A 81 -6.28 4.76 11.61
CA ALA A 81 -7.19 3.62 11.72
C ALA A 81 -7.93 3.34 10.40
N ARG A 82 -8.36 4.37 9.67
CA ARG A 82 -8.95 4.20 8.32
C ARG A 82 -7.96 3.58 7.34
N ARG A 83 -6.69 4.00 7.42
CA ARG A 83 -5.63 3.48 6.55
C ARG A 83 -5.33 2.02 6.85
N VAL A 84 -5.18 1.65 8.13
CA VAL A 84 -4.97 0.27 8.55
C VAL A 84 -6.14 -0.61 8.12
N ARG A 85 -7.39 -0.22 8.45
CA ARG A 85 -8.60 -0.96 8.06
C ARG A 85 -8.73 -1.20 6.56
N ARG A 86 -8.20 -0.30 5.73
CA ARG A 86 -8.20 -0.45 4.28
C ARG A 86 -7.12 -1.43 3.78
N LEU A 87 -5.98 -1.54 4.47
CA LEU A 87 -4.83 -2.36 4.07
C LEU A 87 -4.91 -3.78 4.63
N THR A 88 -5.39 -3.95 5.87
CA THR A 88 -5.48 -5.24 6.56
C THR A 88 -6.19 -6.34 5.77
N PRO A 89 -7.31 -6.11 5.04
CA PRO A 89 -7.99 -7.18 4.32
C PRO A 89 -7.10 -7.82 3.24
N ALA A 90 -6.38 -7.00 2.47
CA ALA A 90 -5.48 -7.50 1.44
C ALA A 90 -4.30 -8.29 2.03
N VAL A 91 -3.72 -7.78 3.13
CA VAL A 91 -2.65 -8.46 3.86
C VAL A 91 -3.14 -9.80 4.40
N ALA A 92 -4.35 -9.83 4.95
CA ALA A 92 -4.93 -11.06 5.49
C ALA A 92 -5.12 -12.13 4.42
N VAL A 93 -5.62 -11.75 3.24
CA VAL A 93 -5.76 -12.68 2.11
C VAL A 93 -4.40 -13.25 1.70
N VAL A 94 -3.37 -12.41 1.58
CA VAL A 94 -2.02 -12.86 1.21
C VAL A 94 -1.45 -13.80 2.26
N VAL A 95 -1.54 -13.45 3.54
CA VAL A 95 -1.03 -14.30 4.64
C VAL A 95 -1.76 -15.63 4.69
N LEU A 96 -3.09 -15.65 4.55
CA LEU A 96 -3.86 -16.90 4.53
C LEU A 96 -3.50 -17.77 3.31
N ALA A 97 -3.33 -17.18 2.13
CA ALA A 97 -2.91 -17.90 0.94
C ALA A 97 -1.51 -18.51 1.11
N VAL A 98 -0.56 -17.75 1.66
CA VAL A 98 0.79 -18.25 1.92
C VAL A 98 0.79 -19.34 2.98
N LEU A 99 0.03 -19.18 4.07
CA LEU A 99 -0.13 -20.25 5.06
C LEU A 99 -0.66 -21.52 4.39
N ALA A 100 -1.77 -21.43 3.65
CA ALA A 100 -2.36 -22.59 2.96
C ALA A 100 -1.37 -23.35 2.05
N LEU A 101 -0.45 -22.62 1.38
CA LEU A 101 0.55 -23.21 0.48
C LEU A 101 1.82 -23.72 1.19
N PHE A 102 2.16 -23.17 2.36
CA PHE A 102 3.45 -23.42 3.04
C PHE A 102 3.30 -23.87 4.51
N LEU A 103 2.15 -24.43 4.88
CA LEU A 103 1.82 -24.89 6.25
C LEU A 103 2.90 -25.77 6.92
N THR A 104 3.66 -26.53 6.13
CA THR A 104 4.70 -27.47 6.63
C THR A 104 6.07 -26.82 6.80
N ARG A 105 6.27 -25.57 6.39
CA ARG A 105 7.55 -24.86 6.52
C ARG A 105 7.74 -24.39 7.96
N SER A 106 8.84 -24.78 8.59
CA SER A 106 9.22 -24.29 9.92
C SER A 106 9.35 -22.76 9.93
N GLY A 107 8.81 -22.10 10.96
CA GLY A 107 8.87 -20.64 11.14
C GLY A 107 7.74 -19.86 10.46
N ILE A 108 6.95 -20.47 9.56
CA ILE A 108 5.93 -19.75 8.77
C ILE A 108 4.83 -19.10 9.60
N ALA A 109 4.51 -19.68 10.77
CA ALA A 109 3.50 -19.13 11.68
C ALA A 109 3.98 -17.81 12.32
N LEU A 110 5.26 -17.74 12.70
CA LEU A 110 5.83 -16.53 13.29
C LEU A 110 5.99 -15.43 12.23
N ASP A 111 6.41 -15.80 11.02
CA ASP A 111 6.42 -14.90 9.85
C ASP A 111 5.03 -14.34 9.55
N ALA A 112 3.99 -15.19 9.59
CA ALA A 112 2.61 -14.78 9.36
C ALA A 112 2.10 -13.81 10.43
N VAL A 113 2.39 -14.09 11.71
CA VAL A 113 2.06 -13.18 12.82
C VAL A 113 2.80 -11.85 12.67
N ALA A 114 4.11 -11.89 12.42
CA ALA A 114 4.93 -10.69 12.24
C ALA A 114 4.47 -9.85 11.03
N THR A 115 4.04 -10.49 9.94
CA THR A 115 3.46 -9.82 8.76
C THR A 115 2.12 -9.16 9.10
N MET A 116 1.26 -9.86 9.83
CA MET A 116 -0.05 -9.35 10.25
C MET A 116 0.04 -8.19 11.25
N THR A 117 1.03 -8.21 12.13
CA THR A 117 1.30 -7.14 13.10
C THR A 117 2.18 -6.02 12.55
N TRP A 118 2.61 -6.13 11.29
CA TRP A 118 3.50 -5.18 10.61
C TRP A 118 4.87 -5.04 11.30
N TRP A 119 5.28 -6.08 12.02
CA TRP A 119 6.55 -6.20 12.75
C TRP A 119 7.61 -6.99 11.98
N GLN A 120 7.33 -7.37 10.73
CA GLN A 120 8.16 -8.31 9.98
C GLN A 120 9.63 -7.88 9.85
N ASN A 121 9.91 -6.58 9.71
CA ASN A 121 11.30 -6.10 9.59
C ASN A 121 12.12 -6.34 10.85
N TRP A 122 11.54 -6.11 12.03
CA TRP A 122 12.19 -6.39 13.31
C TRP A 122 12.39 -7.88 13.53
N HIS A 123 11.43 -8.70 13.11
CA HIS A 123 11.56 -10.15 13.15
C HIS A 123 12.73 -10.64 12.29
N LEU A 124 12.84 -10.16 11.04
CA LEU A 124 13.92 -10.52 10.13
C LEU A 124 15.30 -10.06 10.65
N ILE A 125 15.38 -8.88 11.26
CA ILE A 125 16.60 -8.39 11.93
C ILE A 125 16.99 -9.30 13.08
N ALA A 126 16.04 -9.70 13.92
CA ALA A 126 16.30 -10.59 15.06
C ALA A 126 16.75 -11.99 14.63
N GLU A 127 16.27 -12.48 13.48
CA GLU A 127 16.70 -13.76 12.89
C GLU A 127 18.05 -13.67 12.16
N GLY A 128 18.61 -12.46 11.98
CA GLY A 128 19.85 -12.27 11.25
C GLY A 128 19.76 -12.60 9.76
N THR A 129 18.54 -12.68 9.20
CA THR A 129 18.35 -13.02 7.78
C THR A 129 18.50 -11.76 6.92
N SER A 130 19.52 -11.73 6.07
CA SER A 130 19.65 -10.67 5.08
C SER A 130 18.56 -10.82 4.00
N TYR A 131 18.10 -9.70 3.44
CA TYR A 131 17.16 -9.68 2.31
C TYR A 131 17.63 -10.58 1.13
N TRP A 132 18.94 -10.77 1.03
CA TRP A 132 19.66 -11.55 0.02
C TRP A 132 19.91 -13.03 0.41
N ALA A 133 19.40 -13.50 1.54
CA ALA A 133 19.64 -14.88 1.98
C ALA A 133 18.98 -15.92 1.06
N SER A 134 19.67 -17.04 0.84
CA SER A 134 19.40 -18.09 -0.15
C SER A 134 18.15 -18.96 0.07
N SER A 135 17.45 -18.79 1.19
CA SER A 135 16.15 -19.43 1.44
C SER A 135 15.17 -18.45 2.08
N PRO A 136 14.63 -17.49 1.29
CA PRO A 136 13.70 -16.48 1.79
C PRO A 136 12.45 -17.08 2.44
N SER A 137 11.94 -16.42 3.47
CA SER A 137 10.53 -16.59 3.84
C SER A 137 9.65 -16.18 2.65
N PRO A 138 8.58 -16.94 2.32
CA PRO A 138 7.61 -16.54 1.30
C PRO A 138 6.95 -15.19 1.60
N LEU A 139 6.92 -14.78 2.88
CA LEU A 139 6.37 -13.49 3.31
C LEU A 139 7.40 -12.35 3.26
N ARG A 140 8.65 -12.59 2.84
CA ARG A 140 9.72 -11.58 2.80
C ARG A 140 9.29 -10.29 2.10
N HIS A 141 8.47 -10.35 1.06
CA HIS A 141 8.00 -9.18 0.29
C HIS A 141 7.18 -8.15 1.11
N ALA A 142 6.64 -8.54 2.27
CA ALA A 142 5.94 -7.62 3.17
C ALA A 142 6.89 -6.74 4.03
N TRP A 143 8.20 -6.81 3.78
CA TRP A 143 9.20 -5.86 4.32
C TRP A 143 8.87 -4.40 4.02
N SER A 144 8.28 -4.12 2.84
CA SER A 144 7.90 -2.76 2.41
C SER A 144 6.67 -2.21 3.15
N LEU A 145 5.93 -3.07 3.84
CA LEU A 145 4.72 -2.73 4.59
C LEU A 145 5.00 -2.55 6.09
N SER A 146 5.99 -3.28 6.60
CA SER A 146 6.37 -3.29 8.02
C SER A 146 7.43 -2.24 8.29
N ILE A 147 7.36 -1.48 9.38
CA ILE A 147 8.37 -0.48 9.80
C ILE A 147 8.61 -0.64 11.29
#